data_AF-A0A348YJJ7-F1
#
_entry.id   AF-A0A348YJJ7-F1
#
_cell.length_a   1.000
_cell.length_b   1.000
_cell.length_c   1.000
_cell.angle_alpha   90.00
_cell.angle_beta   90.00
_cell.angle_gamma   90.00
#
_symmetry.space_group_name_H-M   'P 1'
#
loop_
_entity.id
_entity.type
_entity.pdbx_description
1 polymer ?
#
loop_
_entity_poly.entity_id
_entity_poly.type
_entity_poly.pdbx_seq_one_letter_code
_entity_poly.pdbx_strand_id
1 'polypeptide(L)' 'MADVAELFGTLKGEFLSENNIAANLLTDFVGSRAGHADFYFKPFDEESVQGALKIAYEHKIPVTVRGAGTNLVGSTV' A
#
# COMPACT_ATOMS: atom_id res chain seq x y z
N MET A 1 0.75 18.63 6.43
CA MET A 1 0.18 17.27 6.26
C MET A 1 0.73 16.44 7.40
N ALA A 2 -0.10 15.67 8.11
CA ALA A 2 0.40 14.76 9.13
C ALA A 2 1.33 13.73 8.47
N ASP A 3 2.38 13.31 9.18
CA ASP A 3 3.29 12.29 8.67
C ASP A 3 2.52 10.97 8.52
N VAL A 4 2.47 10.44 7.30
CA VAL A 4 1.73 9.21 6.99
C VAL A 4 2.29 8.03 7.81
N ALA A 5 3.59 8.03 8.10
CA ALA A 5 4.19 7.00 8.93
C ALA A 5 3.66 7.07 10.38
N GLU A 6 3.44 8.27 10.93
CA GLU A 6 2.84 8.43 12.26
C GLU A 6 1.37 7.98 12.29
N LEU A 7 0.61 8.33 11.24
CA LEU A 7 -0.80 7.92 11.13
C LEU A 7 -0.94 6.40 11.10
N PHE A 8 -0.20 5.74 10.21
CA PHE A 8 -0.25 4.29 10.03
C PHE A 8 0.50 3.52 11.13
N GLY A 9 1.44 4.17 11.84
CA GLY A 9 2.15 3.59 12.98
C GLY A 9 1.26 3.24 14.18
N THR A 10 0.01 3.73 14.20
CA THR A 10 -1.00 3.33 15.20
C THR A 10 -1.67 1.98 14.90
N LEU A 11 -1.49 1.44 13.69
CA LEU A 11 -2.12 0.21 13.21
C LEU A 11 -1.17 -0.98 13.33
N LYS A 12 -1.72 -2.20 13.43
CA LYS A 12 -0.90 -3.42 13.44
C LYS A 12 -0.57 -3.81 12.01
N GLY A 13 0.72 -3.89 11.70
CA GLY A 13 1.18 -4.29 10.38
C GLY A 13 2.60 -3.84 10.12
N GLU A 14 3.02 -4.04 8.88
CA GLU A 14 4.31 -3.59 8.37
C GLU A 14 4.10 -2.37 7.48
N PHE A 15 4.83 -1.30 7.75
CA PHE A 15 4.85 -0.09 6.94
C PHE A 15 6.21 0.04 6.26
N LEU A 16 6.21 0.19 4.94
CA LEU A 16 7.40 0.42 4.12
C LEU A 16 7.27 1.78 3.44
N SER A 17 8.25 2.65 3.62
CA SER A 17 8.37 3.87 2.82
C SER A 17 8.85 3.55 1.40
N GLU A 18 8.61 4.45 0.44
CA GLU A 18 8.98 4.36 -0.98
C GLU A 18 10.28 3.56 -1.27
N ASN A 19 11.40 3.98 -0.67
CA ASN A 19 12.72 3.38 -0.92
C ASN A 19 12.90 1.95 -0.39
N ASN A 20 11.96 1.48 0.43
CA ASN A 20 11.98 0.15 1.06
C ASN A 20 10.93 -0.80 0.45
N ILE A 21 10.14 -0.33 -0.53
CA ILE A 21 9.17 -1.18 -1.22
C ILE A 21 9.91 -2.07 -2.22
N ALA A 22 9.80 -3.39 -2.05
CA ALA A 22 10.42 -4.33 -2.97
C ALA A 22 9.82 -4.18 -4.38
N ALA A 23 10.68 -4.21 -5.41
CA ALA A 23 10.27 -3.97 -6.80
C ALA A 23 9.15 -4.90 -7.29
N ASN A 24 9.07 -6.13 -6.77
CA ASN A 24 8.01 -7.08 -7.10
C ASN A 24 6.62 -6.69 -6.56
N LEU A 25 6.53 -5.74 -5.62
CA LEU A 25 5.29 -5.15 -5.16
C LEU A 25 4.82 -3.98 -6.04
N LEU A 26 5.74 -3.39 -6.80
CA LEU A 26 5.49 -2.28 -7.74
C LEU A 26 5.26 -2.77 -9.19
N THR A 27 5.22 -4.07 -9.43
CA THR A 27 4.85 -4.65 -10.74
C THR A 27 3.86 -5.79 -10.58
N ASP A 28 3.23 -6.22 -11.66
CA ASP A 28 2.40 -7.43 -11.70
C ASP A 28 3.17 -8.66 -12.23
N PHE A 29 2.46 -9.76 -12.39
CA PHE A 29 2.99 -11.04 -12.87
C PHE A 29 3.69 -10.94 -14.22
N VAL A 30 3.21 -10.09 -15.11
CA VAL A 30 3.78 -9.95 -16.46
C VAL A 30 5.05 -9.10 -16.43
N GLY A 31 5.15 -8.13 -15.54
CA GLY A 31 6.34 -7.28 -15.45
C GLY A 31 6.38 -6.14 -16.47
N SER A 32 5.33 -5.97 -17.28
CA SER A 32 5.32 -5.00 -18.39
C SER A 32 5.25 -3.54 -17.94
N ARG A 33 4.82 -3.29 -16.70
CA ARG A 33 4.67 -1.96 -16.09
C ARG A 33 5.14 -1.98 -14.65
N ALA A 34 5.99 -1.01 -14.30
CA ALA A 34 6.30 -0.67 -12.93
C ALA A 34 5.47 0.56 -12.52
N GLY A 35 4.68 0.40 -11.47
CA GLY A 35 3.93 1.47 -10.82
C GLY A 35 4.77 2.23 -9.80
N HIS A 36 4.10 3.11 -9.06
CA HIS A 36 4.71 3.94 -8.02
C HIS A 36 3.80 3.97 -6.80
N ALA A 37 4.40 3.81 -5.61
CA ALA A 37 3.71 3.97 -4.34
C ALA A 37 4.62 4.72 -3.36
N ASP A 38 4.11 5.77 -2.73
CA ASP A 38 4.86 6.54 -1.73
C ASP A 38 5.10 5.71 -0.45
N PHE A 39 4.22 4.75 -0.18
CA PHE A 39 4.35 3.78 0.89
C PHE A 39 3.56 2.50 0.60
N TYR A 40 3.92 1.43 1.29
CA TYR A 40 3.21 0.16 1.31
C TYR A 40 2.86 -0.21 2.75
N PHE A 41 1.60 -0.56 2.98
CA PHE A 41 1.14 -1.05 4.27
C PHE A 41 0.62 -2.48 4.15
N LYS A 42 1.20 -3.38 4.93
CA LYS A 42 0.77 -4.77 5.06
C LYS A 42 0.04 -4.95 6.40
N PRO A 43 -1.30 -4.85 6.42
CA PRO A 43 -2.06 -4.98 7.65
C PRO A 43 -1.95 -6.41 8.23
N PHE A 44 -1.95 -6.51 9.55
CA PHE A 44 -1.91 -7.80 10.25
C PHE A 44 -3.29 -8.45 10.37
N ASP A 45 -4.34 -7.64 10.56
CA ASP A 45 -5.71 -8.08 10.84
C ASP A 45 -6.76 -7.18 10.15
N GLU A 46 -8.03 -7.58 10.25
CA GLU A 46 -9.17 -6.84 9.68
C GLU A 46 -9.29 -5.42 10.24
N GLU A 47 -9.09 -5.25 11.56
CA GLU A 47 -9.15 -3.94 12.22
C GLU A 47 -8.12 -2.97 11.62
N SER A 48 -6.92 -3.46 11.31
CA SER A 48 -5.87 -2.67 10.68
C SER A 48 -6.18 -2.30 9.23
N VAL A 49 -6.90 -3.17 8.48
CA VAL A 49 -7.42 -2.82 7.15
C VAL A 49 -8.45 -1.69 7.25
N GLN A 50 -9.42 -1.81 8.15
CA GLN A 50 -10.47 -0.80 8.36
C GLN A 50 -9.87 0.54 8.80
N GLY A 51 -8.92 0.52 9.74
CA GLY A 51 -8.20 1.70 10.21
C GLY A 51 -7.43 2.39 9.08
N ALA A 52 -6.69 1.62 8.27
CA ALA A 52 -5.94 2.15 7.13
C ALA A 52 -6.85 2.86 6.12
N LEU A 53 -7.99 2.26 5.78
CA LEU A 53 -8.95 2.86 4.85
C LEU A 53 -9.61 4.13 5.43
N LYS A 54 -9.91 4.15 6.74
CA LYS A 54 -10.42 5.34 7.43
C LYS A 54 -9.42 6.49 7.37
N ILE A 55 -8.16 6.23 7.73
CA ILE A 55 -7.07 7.21 7.65
C ILE A 55 -6.93 7.71 6.21
N ALA A 56 -6.88 6.80 5.23
CA ALA A 56 -6.73 7.19 3.83
C ALA A 56 -7.89 8.09 3.35
N TYR A 57 -9.13 7.78 3.75
CA TYR A 57 -10.30 8.57 3.42
C TYR A 57 -10.29 9.98 4.03
N GLU A 58 -9.94 10.08 5.32
CA GLU A 58 -9.85 11.34 6.07
C GLU A 58 -8.75 12.25 5.51
N HIS A 59 -7.63 11.65 5.09
CA HIS A 59 -6.46 12.37 4.58
C HIS A 59 -6.36 12.45 3.05
N LYS A 60 -7.34 11.92 2.31
CA LYS A 60 -7.40 11.90 0.83
C LYS A 60 -6.19 11.21 0.19
N ILE A 61 -5.71 10.15 0.81
CA ILE A 61 -4.62 9.33 0.31
C ILE A 61 -5.20 8.32 -0.70
N PRO A 62 -4.71 8.26 -1.95
CA PRO A 62 -5.10 7.22 -2.90
C PRO A 62 -4.70 5.84 -2.40
N VAL A 63 -5.58 4.85 -2.55
CA VAL A 63 -5.33 3.47 -2.12
C VAL A 63 -5.56 2.52 -3.28
N THR A 64 -4.58 1.66 -3.52
CA THR A 64 -4.68 0.53 -4.43
C THR A 64 -4.51 -0.74 -3.61
N VAL A 65 -5.54 -1.59 -3.59
CA VAL A 65 -5.47 -2.89 -2.89
C VAL A 65 -4.79 -3.90 -3.80
N ARG A 66 -3.80 -4.62 -3.26
CA ARG A 66 -3.04 -5.65 -3.98
C ARG A 66 -3.18 -7.01 -3.30
N GLY A 67 -3.62 -8.01 -4.07
CA GLY A 67 -3.57 -9.42 -3.66
C GLY A 67 -2.22 -10.07 -3.99
N ALA A 68 -2.25 -11.22 -4.65
CA ALA A 68 -1.03 -11.93 -5.07
C ALA A 68 -0.28 -11.26 -6.25
N GLY A 69 -0.82 -10.20 -6.85
CA GLY A 69 -0.20 -9.50 -7.97
C GLY A 69 -0.30 -10.22 -9.32
N THR A 70 -1.26 -11.15 -9.47
CA THR A 70 -1.44 -11.99 -10.68
C THR A 70 -2.13 -11.26 -11.85
N ASN A 71 -2.12 -9.93 -11.85
CA ASN A 71 -2.70 -9.12 -12.92
C ASN A 71 -1.79 -9.10 -14.15
N LEU A 72 -2.33 -8.63 -15.28
CA LEU A 72 -1.63 -8.68 -16.58
C LEU A 72 -1.25 -7.30 -17.15
N VAL A 73 -1.84 -6.23 -16.60
CA VAL A 73 -1.76 -4.86 -17.18
C VAL A 73 -1.56 -3.76 -16.13
N GLY A 74 -1.17 -4.12 -14.91
CA GLY A 74 -0.85 -3.21 -13.83
C GLY A 74 -2.05 -2.62 -13.10
N SER A 75 -3.14 -3.36 -12.92
CA SER A 75 -4.36 -2.83 -12.27
C SER A 75 -4.25 -2.66 -10.74
N THR A 76 -3.20 -3.18 -10.12
CA THR A 76 -2.97 -3.12 -8.67
C THR A 76 -1.55 -2.65 -8.32
N VAL A 77 -0.94 -1.87 -9.20
CA VAL A 77 0.37 -1.24 -9.04
C VAL A 77 0.34 0.17 -9.58
#